data_AF-Q3IGH2-F1
#
_entry.id   AF-Q3IGH2-F1
#
_cell.length_a   1.000
_cell.length_b   1.000
_cell.length_c   1.000
_cell.angle_alpha   90.00
_cell.angle_beta   90.00
_cell.angle_gamma   90.00
#
_symmetry.space_group_name_H-M   'P 1'
#
loop_
_entity.id
_entity.type
_entity.pdbx_description
1 polymer ?
#
loop_
_entity_poly.entity_id
_entity_poly.type
_entity_poly.pdbx_seq_one_letter_code
_entity_poly.pdbx_strand_id
1 'polypeptide(L)' 'MHIPIIEHLAQQIIKASSKAEQIAISRRCPLQDLPALRARVKQLLNPAAKKPLRNTRLPACYVLTKQRLTKITRTKQHGT' A
#
# COMPACT_ATOMS: atom_id res chain seq x y z
N MET A 1 -13.94 -10.90 5.94
CA MET A 1 -12.75 -11.14 5.08
C MET A 1 -11.65 -11.75 5.94
N HIS A 2 -11.38 -13.05 5.76
CA HIS A 2 -10.51 -13.87 6.62
C HIS A 2 -9.02 -13.53 6.41
N ILE A 3 -8.57 -12.39 6.95
CA ILE A 3 -7.19 -11.89 6.86
C ILE A 3 -6.26 -12.30 8.04
N PRO A 4 -6.72 -12.64 9.27
CA PRO A 4 -5.80 -12.82 10.41
C PRO A 4 -4.88 -14.05 10.28
N ILE A 5 -5.34 -15.11 9.61
CA ILE A 5 -4.56 -16.34 9.44
C ILE A 5 -3.36 -16.12 8.50
N ILE A 6 -3.54 -15.38 7.41
CA ILE A 6 -2.45 -15.11 6.45
C ILE A 6 -1.37 -14.26 7.11
N GLU A 7 -1.76 -13.26 7.91
CA GLU A 7 -0.82 -12.42 8.65
C GLU A 7 0.00 -13.25 9.65
N HIS A 8 -0.67 -14.12 10.40
CA HIS A 8 -0.03 -14.98 11.38
C HIS A 8 0.95 -15.97 10.73
N LEU A 9 0.55 -16.62 9.64
CA LEU A 9 1.41 -17.55 8.89
C LEU A 9 2.60 -16.82 8.27
N ALA A 10 2.40 -15.61 7.72
CA ALA A 10 3.48 -14.82 7.15
C ALA A 10 4.55 -14.48 8.20
N GLN A 11 4.14 -14.07 9.41
CA GLN A 11 5.06 -13.81 10.51
C GLN A 11 5.84 -15.05 10.96
N GLN A 12 5.19 -16.22 11.01
CA GLN A 12 5.88 -17.47 11.33
C GLN A 12 6.91 -17.83 10.25
N ILE A 13 6.59 -17.64 8.96
CA ILE A 13 7.52 -17.93 7.85
C ILE A 13 8.81 -17.09 7.95
N ILE A 14 8.70 -15.83 8.36
CA ILE A 14 9.86 -14.93 8.46
C ILE A 14 10.71 -15.24 9.70
N LYS A 15 10.09 -15.76 10.75
CA LYS A 15 10.77 -16.22 11.97
C LYS A 15 11.35 -17.63 11.83
N ALA A 16 10.93 -18.39 10.81
CA ALA A 16 11.39 -19.75 10.58
C ALA A 16 12.89 -19.77 10.27
N SER A 17 13.60 -20.68 10.94
CA SER A 17 15.06 -20.81 10.85
C SER A 17 15.50 -21.66 9.65
N SER A 18 14.58 -22.50 9.15
CA SER A 18 14.86 -23.49 8.11
C SER A 18 13.83 -23.46 6.99
N LYS A 19 14.29 -23.81 5.79
CA LYS A 19 13.43 -23.98 4.59
C LYS A 19 12.36 -25.05 4.81
N ALA A 20 12.65 -26.08 5.59
CA ALA A 20 11.67 -27.13 5.93
C ALA A 20 10.50 -26.57 6.77
N GLU A 21 10.80 -25.70 7.73
CA GLU A 21 9.79 -25.01 8.55
C GLU A 21 8.92 -24.08 7.69
N GLN A 22 9.53 -23.31 6.79
CA GLN A 22 8.80 -22.45 5.86
C GLN A 22 7.81 -23.23 4.98
N ILE A 23 8.23 -24.41 4.50
CA ILE A 23 7.37 -25.31 3.71
C ILE A 23 6.23 -25.89 4.56
N ALA A 24 6.52 -26.32 5.79
CA ALA A 24 5.52 -26.85 6.71
C ALA A 24 4.45 -25.80 7.06
N ILE A 25 4.86 -24.55 7.29
CA ILE A 25 3.93 -23.43 7.56
C ILE A 25 3.12 -23.09 6.30
N SER A 26 3.75 -23.05 5.12
CA SER A 26 3.06 -22.78 3.86
C SER A 26 2.01 -23.83 3.51
N ARG A 27 2.25 -25.09 3.88
CA ARG A 27 1.29 -26.21 3.71
C ARG A 27 0.03 -26.10 4.55
N ARG A 28 0.05 -25.29 5.63
CA ARG A 28 -1.14 -25.01 6.46
C ARG A 28 -2.08 -24.00 5.81
N CYS A 29 -1.63 -23.31 4.76
CA CYS A 29 -2.42 -22.35 4.01
C CYS A 29 -3.16 -23.07 2.87
N PRO A 30 -4.47 -22.89 2.71
CA PRO A 30 -5.19 -23.44 1.56
C PRO A 30 -4.65 -22.84 0.25
N LEU A 31 -4.64 -23.65 -0.82
CA LEU A 31 -4.00 -23.30 -2.10
C LEU A 31 -4.45 -21.95 -2.67
N GLN A 32 -5.73 -21.61 -2.48
CA GLN A 32 -6.33 -20.34 -2.92
C GLN A 32 -5.69 -19.10 -2.27
N ASP A 33 -5.13 -19.24 -1.07
CA ASP A 33 -4.58 -18.14 -0.27
C ASP A 33 -3.04 -18.07 -0.32
N LEU A 34 -2.38 -19.02 -0.99
CA LEU A 34 -0.92 -19.01 -1.21
C LEU A 34 -0.40 -17.74 -1.91
N PRO A 35 -1.06 -17.19 -2.96
CA PRO A 35 -0.61 -15.96 -3.60
C PRO A 35 -0.60 -14.78 -2.62
N ALA A 36 -1.63 -14.67 -1.79
CA ALA A 36 -1.75 -13.63 -0.77
C ALA A 36 -0.68 -13.79 0.33
N LEU A 37 -0.44 -15.01 0.78
CA LEU A 37 0.64 -15.33 1.73
C LEU A 37 2.02 -14.93 1.20
N ARG A 38 2.35 -15.30 -0.04
CA ARG A 38 3.62 -14.92 -0.68
C ARG A 38 3.78 -13.42 -0.81
N ALA A 39 2.71 -12.72 -1.21
CA ALA A 39 2.72 -11.26 -1.30
C ALA A 39 3.00 -10.63 0.08
N ARG A 40 2.39 -11.17 1.14
CA ARG A 40 2.58 -10.64 2.49
C ARG A 40 3.97 -10.92 3.05
N VAL A 41 4.51 -12.12 2.88
CA VAL A 41 5.90 -12.44 3.25
C VAL A 41 6.89 -11.53 2.53
N LYS A 42 6.69 -11.27 1.24
CA LYS A 42 7.52 -10.34 0.46
C LYS A 42 7.45 -8.90 0.97
N GLN A 43 6.27 -8.43 1.38
CA GLN A 43 6.10 -7.10 1.98
C GLN A 43 6.81 -6.97 3.31
N LEU A 44 6.79 -8.01 4.14
CA LEU A 44 7.42 -8.00 5.45
C LEU A 44 8.95 -8.12 5.36
N LEU A 45 9.47 -8.89 4.40
CA LEU A 45 10.92 -8.96 4.11
C LEU A 45 11.48 -7.67 3.49
N ASN A 46 10.65 -6.94 2.74
CA ASN A 46 11.07 -5.71 2.09
C ASN A 46 10.18 -4.52 2.51
N PRO A 47 10.40 -3.96 3.71
CA PRO A 47 9.59 -2.86 4.23
C PRO A 47 9.70 -1.59 3.37
N ALA A 48 10.78 -1.44 2.60
CA ALA A 48 10.97 -0.34 1.65
C ALA A 48 9.98 -0.38 0.46
N ALA A 49 9.30 -1.51 0.23
CA ALA A 49 8.22 -1.63 -0.75
C ALA A 49 6.89 -1.02 -0.26
N LYS A 50 6.81 -0.53 0.99
CA LYS A 50 5.82 0.47 1.39
C LYS A 50 6.14 1.79 0.70
N LYS A 51 6.07 1.82 -0.63
CA LYS A 51 5.96 3.09 -1.35
C LYS A 51 4.72 3.75 -0.76
N PRO A 52 4.82 4.93 -0.12
CA PRO A 52 3.62 5.71 0.10
C PRO A 52 2.96 5.84 -1.26
N LEU A 53 1.67 5.56 -1.33
CA LEU A 53 0.86 5.91 -2.48
C LEU A 53 1.09 7.41 -2.65
N ARG A 54 2.01 7.79 -3.56
CA ARG A 54 2.28 9.18 -3.89
C ARG A 54 1.01 9.65 -4.59
N ASN A 55 0.02 10.04 -3.81
CA ASN A 55 -1.10 10.86 -4.24
C ASN A 55 -0.52 12.23 -4.59
N THR A 56 0.27 12.28 -5.67
CA THR A 56 0.72 13.52 -6.31
C THR A 56 -0.40 14.16 -7.11
N ARG A 57 -1.56 13.49 -7.22
CA ARG A 57 -2.79 14.10 -7.72
C ARG A 57 -3.51 14.79 -6.57
N LEU A 58 -3.35 16.11 -6.54
CA LEU A 58 -4.22 16.97 -5.75
C LEU A 58 -5.69 16.68 -6.13
N PRO A 59 -6.62 16.65 -5.16
CA PRO A 59 -8.04 16.52 -5.46
C PRO A 59 -8.49 17.58 -6.47
N ALA A 60 -9.39 17.20 -7.39
CA ALA A 60 -9.87 18.11 -8.42
C ALA A 60 -10.44 19.43 -7.84
N CYS A 61 -11.08 19.35 -6.66
CA CYS A 61 -11.57 20.53 -5.95
C CYS A 61 -10.44 21.51 -5.59
N TYR A 62 -9.30 21.02 -5.08
CA TYR A 62 -8.16 21.85 -4.71
C TYR A 62 -7.56 22.59 -5.92
N VAL A 63 -7.47 21.91 -7.07
CA VAL A 63 -6.98 22.51 -8.32
C VAL A 63 -7.94 23.59 -8.82
N LEU A 64 -9.26 23.33 -8.80
CA LEU A 64 -10.28 24.29 -9.22
C LEU A 64 -10.32 25.53 -8.32
N THR A 65 -10.18 25.35 -7.00
CA THR A 65 -10.12 26.47 -6.04
C THR A 65 -8.90 27.36 -6.29
N LYS A 66 -7.72 26.77 -6.49
CA LYS A 66 -6.49 27.51 -6.86
C LYS A 66 -6.67 28.30 -8.16
N GLN A 67 -7.22 27.68 -9.21
CA GLN A 67 -7.46 28.36 -10.49
C GLN A 67 -8.43 29.54 -10.35
N ARG A 68 -9.51 29.37 -9.59
CA ARG A 68 -10.50 30.43 -9.36
C ARG A 68 -9.87 31.61 -8.60
N LEU A 69 -9.06 31.34 -7.58
CA LEU A 69 -8.34 32.39 -6.84
C LEU A 69 -7.38 33.15 -7.75
N THR A 70 -6.57 32.46 -8.56
CA THR A 70 -5.65 33.11 -9.51
C THR A 70 -6.38 34.01 -10.51
N LYS A 71 -7.52 33.56 -11.04
CA LYS A 71 -8.33 34.36 -11.96
C LYS A 71 -8.86 35.64 -11.32
N ILE A 72 -9.41 35.55 -10.10
CA ILE A 72 -9.95 36.70 -9.37
C ILE A 72 -8.84 37.71 -9.04
N THR A 73 -7.67 37.25 -8.61
CA THR A 73 -6.54 38.14 -8.31
C THR A 73 -6.03 38.85 -9.56
N ARG A 74 -5.98 38.15 -10.71
CA ARG A 74 -5.56 38.74 -11.99
C ARG A 74 -6.57 39.77 -12.52
N THR A 75 -7.87 39.53 -12.38
CA THR A 75 -8.89 40.52 -12.79
C THR A 75 -8.89 41.76 -11.89
N LYS A 76 -8.50 41.64 -10.62
CA LYS A 76 -8.35 42.79 -9.72
C LYS A 76 -7.10 43.63 -10.01
N GLN A 77 -6.05 43.05 -10.60
CA GLN A 77 -4.82 43.77 -10.96
C GLN A 77 -4.89 44.48 -12.32
N HIS A 78 -5.86 44.12 -13.18
CA HIS A 78 -6.04 44.69 -14.52
C HIS A 78 -7.30 45.58 -14.60
N GLY A 79 -7.59 46.28 -13.50
CA GLY A 79 -8.75 47.15 -13.31
C GLY A 79 -8.39 48.43 -12.57
N THR A 80 -7.25 49.04 -12.94
CA THR A 80 -6.85 50.41 -12.63
C THR A 80 -6.35 51.05 -13.90
#